data_AF-A0A966QX94-F1
#
_entry.id   AF-A0A966QX94-F1
#
_cell.length_a   1.000
_cell.length_b   1.000
_cell.length_c   1.000
_cell.angle_alpha   90.00
_cell.angle_beta   90.00
_cell.angle_gamma   90.00
#
_symmetry.space_group_name_H-M   'P 1'
#
loop_
_entity.id
_entity.type
_entity.pdbx_description
1 polymer ?
#
loop_
_entity_poly.entity_id
_entity_poly.type
_entity_poly.pdbx_seq_one_letter_code
_entity_poly.pdbx_strand_id
1 'polypeptide(L)'
;MKHNLFSKVQSKLECPPATQDIELNLANRQKCIDIANYGPANPALDNNEYWQRKADQFKTYIDEAKTMRCSNCAAFVVKQKMLDCISIGIDPDEEGEASEIIDIANLGYCELFDFKCAGDRTCDAWILNGPLKDK
;
A
#
# COMPACT_ATOMS: atom_id res chain seq x y z
N MET A 1 -27.66 8.00 -20.79
CA MET A 1 -26.67 8.82 -20.03
C MET A 1 -26.82 8.76 -18.52
N LYS A 2 -28.02 8.58 -17.92
CA LYS A 2 -28.16 8.45 -16.44
C LYS A 2 -27.57 7.16 -15.84
N HIS A 3 -27.59 6.04 -16.56
CA HIS A 3 -27.05 4.76 -16.04
C HIS A 3 -25.54 4.77 -15.75
N ASN A 4 -24.76 5.59 -16.45
CA ASN A 4 -23.30 5.63 -16.30
C ASN A 4 -22.84 6.52 -15.13
N LEU A 5 -23.65 7.50 -14.73
CA LEU A 5 -23.36 8.36 -13.59
C LEU A 5 -23.62 7.62 -12.27
N PHE A 6 -24.70 6.84 -12.19
CA PHE A 6 -25.02 6.06 -10.99
C PHE A 6 -24.02 4.92 -10.73
N SER A 7 -23.50 4.25 -11.76
CA SER A 7 -22.43 3.25 -11.58
C SER A 7 -21.11 3.87 -11.14
N LYS A 8 -20.72 5.02 -11.73
CA LYS A 8 -19.52 5.78 -11.32
C LYS A 8 -19.63 6.34 -9.89
N VAL A 9 -20.82 6.66 -9.41
CA VAL A 9 -21.05 7.10 -8.02
C VAL A 9 -21.08 5.90 -7.05
N GLN A 10 -21.63 4.75 -7.48
CA GLN A 10 -21.66 3.54 -6.67
C GLN A 10 -20.27 2.92 -6.50
N SER A 11 -19.42 2.92 -7.52
CA SER A 11 -18.01 2.51 -7.39
C SER A 11 -17.22 3.42 -6.44
N LYS A 12 -17.52 4.73 -6.42
CA LYS A 12 -16.94 5.69 -5.46
C LYS A 12 -17.40 5.47 -4.01
N LEU A 13 -18.59 4.92 -3.78
CA LEU A 13 -19.11 4.58 -2.44
C LEU A 13 -18.52 3.29 -1.85
N GLU A 14 -17.84 2.47 -2.66
CA GLU A 14 -17.25 1.19 -2.24
C GLU A 14 -15.72 1.24 -2.05
N CYS A 15 -15.06 2.29 -2.51
CA CYS A 15 -13.62 2.47 -2.36
C CYS A 15 -13.28 3.08 -0.99
N PRO A 16 -12.22 2.60 -0.29
CA PRO A 16 -11.74 3.29 0.89
C PRO A 16 -11.34 4.73 0.55
N PRO A 17 -11.74 5.74 1.35
CA PRO A 17 -11.49 7.15 1.01
C PRO A 17 -10.02 7.47 0.72
N ALA A 18 -9.09 6.86 1.48
CA ALA A 18 -7.65 7.05 1.31
C ALA A 18 -7.08 6.52 -0.02
N THR A 19 -7.85 5.81 -0.84
CA THR A 19 -7.42 5.45 -2.20
C THR A 19 -7.48 6.65 -3.15
N GLN A 20 -8.41 7.58 -2.89
CA GLN A 20 -8.72 8.72 -3.77
C GLN A 20 -8.41 10.08 -3.12
N ASP A 21 -8.47 10.18 -1.79
CA ASP A 21 -8.08 11.36 -1.03
C ASP A 21 -6.59 11.29 -0.67
N ILE A 22 -5.78 12.15 -1.29
CA ILE A 22 -4.34 12.20 -1.06
C ILE A 22 -3.97 12.73 0.33
N GLU A 23 -4.74 13.66 0.90
CA GLU A 23 -4.43 14.21 2.23
C GLU A 23 -4.66 13.15 3.30
N LEU A 24 -5.78 12.44 3.23
CA LEU A 24 -6.07 11.32 4.11
C LEU A 24 -5.05 10.18 3.93
N ASN A 25 -4.66 9.88 2.69
CA ASN A 25 -3.64 8.88 2.40
C ASN A 25 -2.30 9.22 3.08
N LEU A 26 -1.87 10.48 2.97
CA LEU A 26 -0.62 10.96 3.56
C LEU A 26 -0.67 10.97 5.09
N ALA A 27 -1.79 11.38 5.68
CA ALA A 27 -2.00 11.33 7.12
C ALA A 27 -1.92 9.89 7.67
N ASN A 28 -2.57 8.94 6.98
CA ASN A 28 -2.54 7.53 7.33
C ASN A 28 -1.15 6.89 7.15
N ARG A 29 -0.44 7.27 6.08
CA ARG A 29 0.97 6.88 5.89
C ARG A 29 1.85 7.41 7.00
N GLN A 30 1.69 8.67 7.40
CA GLN A 30 2.46 9.27 8.49
C GLN A 30 2.23 8.53 9.80
N LYS A 31 0.98 8.18 10.11
CA LYS A 31 0.66 7.33 11.27
C LYS A 31 1.42 6.00 11.23
N CYS A 32 1.50 5.35 10.06
CA CYS A 32 2.27 4.11 9.90
C CYS A 32 3.79 4.31 10.05
N ILE A 33 4.32 5.46 9.62
CA ILE A 33 5.72 5.86 9.87
C ILE A 33 5.97 5.98 11.38
N ASP A 34 5.09 6.70 12.09
CA ASP A 34 5.29 7.05 13.49
C ASP A 34 5.15 5.86 14.43
N ILE A 35 4.15 4.98 14.20
CA ILE A 35 3.81 3.91 15.15
C ILE A 35 4.27 2.52 14.71
N ALA A 36 4.59 2.35 13.43
CA ALA A 36 5.01 1.07 12.86
C ALA A 36 6.24 1.19 11.96
N ASN A 37 6.98 2.31 12.04
CA ASN A 37 8.29 2.46 11.40
C ASN A 37 8.25 2.09 9.90
N TYR A 38 7.23 2.58 9.18
CA TYR A 38 7.10 2.38 7.73
C TYR A 38 8.31 2.98 6.97
N GLY A 39 9.25 2.14 6.57
CA GLY A 39 10.61 2.54 6.23
C GLY A 39 11.43 1.40 5.64
N PRO A 40 12.71 1.62 5.35
CA PRO A 40 13.35 2.93 5.15
C PRO A 40 12.98 3.47 3.77
N ALA A 41 12.79 4.79 3.57
CA ALA A 41 12.17 5.39 2.37
C ALA A 41 12.47 4.70 1.01
N ASN A 42 13.74 4.43 0.72
CA ASN A 42 14.16 3.53 -0.36
C ASN A 42 14.81 2.27 0.23
N PRO A 43 14.09 1.13 0.29
CA PRO A 43 14.61 -0.09 0.86
C PRO A 43 15.71 -0.80 0.06
N ALA A 44 16.01 -0.35 -1.16
CA ALA A 44 17.10 -0.88 -1.99
C ALA A 44 18.49 -0.30 -1.61
N LEU A 45 18.53 0.77 -0.81
CA LEU A 45 19.77 1.31 -0.25
C LEU A 45 20.17 0.55 1.02
N ASP A 46 21.42 0.72 1.44
CA ASP A 46 22.01 -0.11 2.50
C ASP A 46 21.30 0.00 3.86
N ASN A 47 20.77 1.17 4.25
CA ASN A 47 19.87 1.38 5.41
C ASN A 47 20.13 0.49 6.66
N ASN A 48 21.42 0.25 6.99
CA ASN A 48 21.80 -0.84 7.90
C ASN A 48 21.15 -0.69 9.28
N GLU A 49 21.07 0.52 9.81
CA GLU A 49 20.44 0.79 11.11
C GLU A 49 18.94 0.50 11.11
N TYR A 50 18.21 0.83 10.04
CA TYR A 50 16.79 0.51 9.92
C TYR A 50 16.58 -1.01 9.95
N TRP A 51 17.36 -1.74 9.16
CA TRP A 51 17.23 -3.18 9.06
C TRP A 51 17.62 -3.89 10.34
N GLN A 52 18.65 -3.40 11.05
CA GLN A 52 19.01 -3.94 12.36
C GLN A 52 17.86 -3.75 13.36
N ARG A 53 17.28 -2.54 13.47
CA ARG A 53 16.15 -2.30 14.38
C ARG A 53 14.94 -3.19 14.07
N LYS A 54 14.66 -3.40 12.77
CA LYS A 54 13.59 -4.31 12.35
C LYS A 54 13.91 -5.76 12.73
N ALA A 55 15.13 -6.22 12.50
CA ALA A 55 15.57 -7.56 12.88
C ALA A 55 15.42 -7.78 14.39
N ASP A 56 15.84 -6.81 15.21
CA ASP A 56 15.70 -6.85 16.66
C ASP A 56 14.22 -6.91 17.09
N GLN A 57 13.36 -6.09 16.45
CA GLN A 57 11.90 -6.06 16.71
C GLN A 57 11.24 -7.42 16.46
N PHE A 58 11.58 -8.09 15.36
CA PHE A 58 11.04 -9.40 15.00
C PHE A 58 11.85 -10.58 15.57
N LYS A 59 12.89 -10.32 16.36
CA LYS A 59 13.80 -11.32 16.94
C LYS A 59 14.41 -12.25 15.88
N THR A 60 14.86 -11.66 14.79
CA THR A 60 15.50 -12.35 13.67
C THR A 60 16.78 -11.64 13.24
N TYR A 61 17.36 -11.99 12.10
CA TYR A 61 18.53 -11.38 11.47
C TYR A 61 18.13 -10.47 10.30
N ILE A 62 19.05 -9.58 9.90
CA ILE A 62 18.81 -8.56 8.86
C ILE A 62 18.25 -9.15 7.58
N ASP A 63 18.79 -10.28 7.11
CA ASP A 63 18.38 -10.86 5.83
C ASP A 63 16.94 -11.37 5.87
N GLU A 64 16.50 -11.99 6.97
CA GLU A 64 15.10 -12.39 7.15
C GLU A 64 14.20 -11.16 7.29
N ALA A 65 14.60 -10.14 8.05
CA ALA A 65 13.85 -8.90 8.19
C ALA A 65 13.65 -8.17 6.83
N LYS A 66 14.65 -8.25 5.94
CA LYS A 66 14.57 -7.74 4.56
C LYS A 66 13.59 -8.51 3.67
N THR A 67 13.17 -9.72 4.05
CA THR A 67 12.12 -10.46 3.33
C THR A 67 10.71 -10.01 3.70
N MET A 68 10.52 -9.33 4.84
CA MET A 68 9.21 -8.90 5.34
C MET A 68 8.75 -7.65 4.60
N ARG A 69 8.16 -7.81 3.42
CA ARG A 69 7.73 -6.73 2.52
C ARG A 69 6.23 -6.52 2.56
N CYS A 70 5.77 -5.32 2.23
CA CYS A 70 4.33 -5.09 2.07
C CYS A 70 3.74 -6.05 1.03
N SER A 71 4.46 -6.33 -0.07
CA SER A 71 4.02 -7.25 -1.14
C SER A 71 3.79 -8.70 -0.71
N ASN A 72 4.33 -9.14 0.44
CA ASN A 72 4.05 -10.45 1.03
C ASN A 72 3.35 -10.37 2.41
N CYS A 73 2.83 -9.21 2.78
CA CYS A 73 2.06 -8.98 3.99
C CYS A 73 0.57 -9.35 3.80
N ALA A 74 -0.03 -10.12 4.70
CA ALA A 74 -1.44 -10.53 4.61
C ALA A 74 -2.44 -9.36 4.59
N ALA A 75 -2.04 -8.20 5.10
CA ALA A 75 -2.84 -6.97 5.07
C ALA A 75 -2.63 -6.11 3.81
N PHE A 76 -1.76 -6.52 2.89
CA PHE A 76 -1.57 -5.83 1.62
C PHE A 76 -2.57 -6.36 0.60
N VAL A 77 -3.50 -5.50 0.19
CA VAL A 77 -4.63 -5.85 -0.68
C VAL A 77 -4.33 -5.43 -2.10
N VAL A 78 -4.29 -6.40 -3.01
CA VAL A 78 -4.08 -6.21 -4.46
C VAL A 78 -5.21 -6.87 -5.27
N LYS A 79 -6.42 -6.88 -4.71
CA LYS A 79 -7.63 -7.26 -5.44
C LYS A 79 -7.91 -6.26 -6.54
N GLN A 80 -8.45 -6.71 -7.67
CA GLN A 80 -8.71 -5.86 -8.84
C GLN A 80 -9.51 -4.60 -8.46
N LYS A 81 -10.61 -4.77 -7.71
CA LYS A 81 -11.42 -3.65 -7.24
C LYS A 81 -10.64 -2.62 -6.42
N MET A 82 -9.66 -3.07 -5.61
CA MET A 82 -8.83 -2.16 -4.82
C MET A 82 -7.82 -1.40 -5.70
N LEU A 83 -7.25 -2.07 -6.70
CA LEU A 83 -6.37 -1.43 -7.68
C LEU A 83 -7.14 -0.43 -8.53
N ASP A 84 -8.38 -0.73 -8.90
CA ASP A 84 -9.27 0.21 -9.61
C ASP A 84 -9.54 1.47 -8.76
N CYS A 85 -9.79 1.30 -7.46
CA CYS A 85 -9.94 2.42 -6.53
C CYS A 85 -8.67 3.29 -6.44
N ILE A 86 -7.50 2.66 -6.41
CA ILE A 86 -6.20 3.36 -6.42
C ILE A 86 -6.00 4.10 -7.75
N SER A 87 -6.37 3.48 -8.87
CA SER A 87 -6.26 4.04 -10.22
C SER A 87 -7.06 5.34 -10.34
N ILE A 88 -8.33 5.34 -9.90
CA ILE A 88 -9.19 6.54 -9.87
C ILE A 88 -8.55 7.67 -9.06
N GLY A 89 -7.86 7.35 -7.96
CA GLY A 89 -7.18 8.33 -7.13
C GLY A 89 -5.87 8.87 -7.70
N ILE A 90 -5.26 8.16 -8.66
CA ILE A 90 -4.03 8.59 -9.35
C ILE A 90 -4.39 9.41 -10.58
N ASP A 91 -5.38 8.94 -11.34
CA ASP A 91 -5.82 9.54 -12.60
C ASP A 91 -7.35 9.58 -12.65
N PRO A 92 -7.97 10.60 -12.03
CA PRO A 92 -9.43 10.68 -11.92
C PRO A 92 -10.12 10.96 -13.24
N ASP A 93 -9.39 11.50 -14.24
CA ASP A 93 -9.92 11.86 -15.56
C ASP A 93 -9.72 10.74 -16.60
N GLU A 94 -9.06 9.63 -16.21
CA GLU A 94 -8.79 8.45 -17.05
C GLU A 94 -7.97 8.81 -18.31
N GLU A 95 -7.06 9.80 -18.21
CA GLU A 95 -6.30 10.35 -19.34
C GLU A 95 -4.86 9.79 -19.49
N GLY A 96 -4.37 8.95 -18.58
CA GLY A 96 -2.93 8.68 -18.47
C GLY A 96 -2.49 7.36 -17.81
N GLU A 97 -1.36 7.46 -17.10
CA GLU A 97 -0.44 6.35 -16.76
C GLU A 97 -0.76 5.65 -15.42
N ALA A 98 -2.00 5.72 -14.91
CA ALA A 98 -2.31 5.18 -13.57
C ALA A 98 -1.99 3.69 -13.44
N SER A 99 -2.28 2.89 -14.46
CA SER A 99 -1.92 1.46 -14.49
C SER A 99 -0.41 1.28 -14.44
N GLU A 100 0.36 2.06 -15.22
CA GLU A 100 1.81 1.97 -15.24
C GLU A 100 2.41 2.39 -13.89
N ILE A 101 1.88 3.45 -13.26
CA ILE A 101 2.29 3.89 -11.92
C ILE A 101 2.01 2.80 -10.87
N ILE A 102 0.84 2.16 -10.93
CA ILE A 102 0.49 1.04 -10.03
C ILE A 102 1.48 -0.10 -10.19
N ASP A 103 1.80 -0.48 -11.42
CA ASP A 103 2.71 -1.59 -11.71
C ASP A 103 4.15 -1.28 -11.32
N ILE A 104 4.71 -0.14 -11.76
CA ILE A 104 6.10 0.26 -11.48
C ILE A 104 6.33 0.46 -9.98
N ALA A 105 5.38 1.09 -9.28
CA ALA A 105 5.50 1.32 -7.84
C ALA A 105 4.98 0.16 -6.99
N ASN A 106 4.55 -0.95 -7.62
CA ASN A 106 4.02 -2.13 -6.94
C ASN A 106 2.92 -1.75 -5.93
N LEU A 107 1.94 -0.95 -6.35
CA LEU A 107 0.96 -0.36 -5.45
C LEU A 107 -0.11 -1.37 -5.03
N GLY A 108 -0.56 -1.21 -3.79
CA GLY A 108 -1.70 -1.89 -3.22
C GLY A 108 -2.26 -1.09 -2.05
N TYR A 109 -3.24 -1.64 -1.34
CA TYR A 109 -3.81 -0.99 -0.16
C TYR A 109 -3.39 -1.70 1.12
N CYS A 110 -2.96 -0.95 2.13
CA CYS A 110 -2.68 -1.50 3.45
C CYS A 110 -3.95 -1.42 4.32
N GLU A 111 -4.55 -2.57 4.61
CA GLU A 111 -5.78 -2.66 5.42
C GLU A 111 -5.56 -2.29 6.90
N LEU A 112 -4.34 -2.43 7.44
CA LEU A 112 -4.08 -2.13 8.85
C LEU A 112 -4.00 -0.62 9.14
N PHE A 113 -3.61 0.17 8.15
CA PHE A 113 -3.33 1.60 8.30
C PHE A 113 -4.14 2.46 7.36
N ASP A 114 -4.96 1.86 6.51
CA ASP A 114 -5.84 2.53 5.57
C ASP A 114 -5.13 3.49 4.60
N PHE A 115 -4.12 3.01 3.87
CA PHE A 115 -3.46 3.83 2.85
C PHE A 115 -2.96 3.01 1.66
N LYS A 116 -2.96 3.66 0.49
CA LYS A 116 -2.19 3.27 -0.71
C LYS A 116 -0.70 3.10 -0.35
N CYS A 117 -0.26 1.86 -0.35
CA CYS A 117 1.07 1.43 0.04
C CYS A 117 1.83 0.90 -1.19
N ALA A 118 3.16 0.97 -1.17
CA ALA A 118 4.01 0.33 -2.17
C ALA A 118 4.57 -0.99 -1.61
N GLY A 119 4.47 -2.06 -2.41
CA GLY A 119 4.77 -3.42 -2.01
C GLY A 119 6.22 -3.65 -1.59
N ASP A 120 7.17 -2.90 -2.15
CA ASP A 120 8.60 -3.03 -1.83
C ASP A 120 8.97 -2.43 -0.48
N ARG A 121 8.07 -1.61 0.08
CA ARG A 121 8.23 -0.97 1.40
C ARG A 121 8.00 -2.00 2.50
N THR A 122 8.26 -1.62 3.75
CA THR A 122 8.01 -2.47 4.92
C THR A 122 7.64 -1.64 6.14
N CYS A 123 6.99 -2.26 7.12
CA CYS A 123 6.66 -1.71 8.43
C CYS A 123 6.67 -2.82 9.49
N ASP A 124 6.64 -2.44 10.76
CA ASP A 124 6.73 -3.34 11.90
C ASP A 124 5.39 -3.98 12.29
N ALA A 125 4.32 -3.66 11.55
CA ALA A 125 3.03 -4.35 11.61
C ALA A 125 2.88 -5.45 10.55
N TRP A 126 3.99 -5.91 9.95
CA TRP A 126 3.98 -6.94 8.92
C TRP A 126 3.41 -8.28 9.42
N ILE A 127 2.58 -8.93 8.60
CA ILE A 127 1.91 -10.21 8.90
C ILE A 127 2.19 -11.21 7.77
N LEU A 128 2.65 -12.40 8.10
CA LEU A 128 2.98 -13.49 7.16
C LEU A 128 1.76 -13.94 6.31
N ASN A 129 2.03 -14.55 5.14
CA ASN A 129 1.07 -15.19 4.22
C ASN A 129 0.24 -14.24 3.33
N GLY A 130 0.80 -13.10 2.94
CA GLY A 130 0.19 -12.22 1.94
C GLY A 130 0.69 -12.43 0.51
N PRO A 131 0.25 -11.56 -0.41
CA PRO A 131 -0.75 -10.51 -0.21
C PRO A 131 -2.19 -11.03 -0.39
N LEU A 132 -3.18 -10.24 0.00
CA LEU A 132 -4.59 -10.55 -0.22
C LEU A 132 -4.97 -10.25 -1.68
N LYS A 133 -5.26 -11.32 -2.44
CA LYS A 133 -5.61 -11.28 -3.87
C LYS A 133 -7.06 -11.72 -4.10
N ASP A 134 -7.52 -11.63 -5.34
CA ASP A 134 -8.75 -12.29 -5.78
C ASP A 134 -8.59 -13.82 -5.72
N LYS A 135 -9.71 -14.54 -5.59
CA LYS A 135 -9.74 -16.01 -5.53
C LYS A 135 -9.73 -16.64 -6.90
#